data_AF-V2X0I2-F1
#
_entry.id   AF-V2X0I2-F1
#
_cell.length_a   1.000
_cell.length_b   1.000
_cell.length_c   1.000
_cell.angle_alpha   90.00
_cell.angle_beta   90.00
_cell.angle_gamma   90.00
#
_symmetry.space_group_name_H-M   'P 1'
#
loop_
_entity.id
_entity.type
_entity.pdbx_description
1 polymer ?
#
loop_
_entity_poly.entity_id
_entity_poly.type
_entity_poly.pdbx_seq_one_letter_code
_entity_poly.pdbx_strand_id
1 'polypeptide(L)'
;MNHSHYIYLRLSSDSNELKIRQNLQNCLHESFGVAMGSIYLDILSVKGRDVVLRANASDAKAIMAAVTSSNTSSPEMRVSYERSSVI
;
A
#
# COMPACT_ATOMS: atom_id res chain seq x y z
N MET A 1 14.46 16.61 5.07
CA MET A 1 13.24 16.28 5.82
C MET A 1 12.54 15.16 5.08
N ASN A 2 12.42 13.97 5.67
CA ASN A 2 11.75 12.85 5.02
C ASN A 2 10.24 13.11 5.05
N HIS A 3 9.69 13.59 3.94
CA HIS A 3 8.25 13.75 3.79
C HIS A 3 7.61 12.37 3.68
N SER A 4 6.81 11.99 4.68
CA SER A 4 6.00 10.77 4.64
C SER A 4 4.67 11.06 3.96
N HIS A 5 4.18 10.09 3.20
CA HIS A 5 2.83 10.08 2.65
C HIS A 5 1.99 9.01 3.34
N TYR A 6 0.74 9.37 3.59
CA TYR A 6 -0.26 8.44 4.09
C TYR A 6 -1.11 7.96 2.91
N ILE A 7 -1.32 6.66 2.85
CA ILE A 7 -2.10 6.01 1.80
C ILE A 7 -3.24 5.27 2.47
N TYR A 8 -4.46 5.57 2.05
CA TYR A 8 -5.65 4.87 2.49
C TYR A 8 -6.05 3.84 1.43
N LEU A 9 -6.18 2.59 1.85
CA LEU A 9 -6.56 1.47 1.01
C LEU A 9 -7.79 0.80 1.59
N ARG A 10 -8.69 0.37 0.71
CA ARG A 10 -9.83 -0.46 1.07
C ARG A 10 -9.70 -1.81 0.41
N LEU A 11 -9.66 -2.85 1.22
CA LEU A 11 -9.55 -4.22 0.75
C LEU A 11 -10.93 -4.76 0.31
N SER A 12 -10.96 -5.79 -0.55
CA SER A 12 -12.22 -6.49 -0.86
C SER A 12 -12.72 -7.33 0.30
N SER A 13 -11.80 -7.86 1.09
CA SER A 13 -12.05 -8.77 2.21
C SER A 13 -11.21 -8.37 3.41
N ASP A 14 -11.70 -8.73 4.58
CA ASP A 14 -11.00 -8.51 5.84
C ASP A 14 -9.73 -9.36 5.84
N SER A 15 -8.61 -8.76 6.24
CA SER A 15 -7.31 -9.41 6.24
C SER A 15 -6.50 -8.95 7.44
N ASN A 16 -5.41 -9.66 7.73
CA ASN A 16 -4.50 -9.30 8.83
C ASN A 16 -3.28 -8.54 8.31
N GLU A 17 -2.60 -7.83 9.20
CA GLU A 17 -1.48 -6.95 8.91
C GLU A 17 -0.35 -7.67 8.16
N LEU A 18 -0.06 -8.93 8.54
CA LEU A 18 0.99 -9.73 7.93
C LEU A 18 0.67 -10.10 6.48
N LYS A 19 -0.58 -10.54 6.21
CA LYS A 19 -1.06 -10.84 4.86
C LYS A 19 -1.09 -9.60 3.99
N ILE A 20 -1.55 -8.47 4.54
CA ILE A 20 -1.56 -7.17 3.83
C ILE A 20 -0.12 -6.78 3.43
N ARG A 21 0.83 -6.88 4.37
CA ARG A 21 2.25 -6.59 4.10
C ARG A 21 2.81 -7.51 3.02
N GLN A 22 2.56 -8.81 3.12
CA GLN A 22 3.05 -9.79 2.16
C GLN A 22 2.45 -9.55 0.77
N ASN A 23 1.15 -9.29 0.67
CA ASN A 23 0.47 -9.00 -0.58
C ASN A 23 1.03 -7.73 -1.23
N LEU A 24 1.26 -6.66 -0.45
CA LEU A 24 1.90 -5.44 -0.95
C LEU A 24 3.31 -5.69 -1.47
N GLN A 25 4.13 -6.46 -0.74
CA GLN A 25 5.47 -6.82 -1.18
C GLN A 25 5.45 -7.62 -2.47
N ASN A 26 4.52 -8.58 -2.60
CA ASN A 26 4.33 -9.34 -3.82
C ASN A 26 3.90 -8.44 -4.99
N CYS A 27 2.94 -7.53 -4.79
CA CYS A 27 2.51 -6.59 -5.83
C CYS A 27 3.65 -5.68 -6.31
N LEU A 28 4.47 -5.19 -5.38
CA LEU A 28 5.64 -4.38 -5.69
C LEU A 28 6.70 -5.18 -6.45
N HIS A 29 6.94 -6.42 -6.03
CA HIS A 29 7.86 -7.33 -6.69
C HIS A 29 7.40 -7.69 -8.11
N GLU A 30 6.11 -7.98 -8.29
CA GLU A 30 5.51 -8.27 -9.60
C GLU A 30 5.58 -7.05 -10.54
N SER A 31 5.35 -5.85 -10.01
CA SER A 31 5.29 -4.63 -10.83
C SER A 31 6.66 -4.06 -11.19
N PHE A 32 7.66 -4.22 -10.31
CA PHE A 32 8.94 -3.50 -10.42
C PHE A 32 10.18 -4.38 -10.16
N GLY A 33 10.00 -5.68 -9.91
CA GLY A 33 11.07 -6.62 -9.63
C GLY A 33 11.68 -6.47 -8.23
N VAL A 34 12.79 -7.19 -8.00
CA VAL A 34 13.47 -7.32 -6.69
C VAL A 34 13.86 -5.96 -6.09
N ALA A 35 14.22 -4.97 -6.91
CA ALA A 35 14.70 -3.66 -6.47
C ALA A 35 13.68 -2.87 -5.64
N MET A 36 12.38 -3.13 -5.84
CA MET A 36 11.27 -2.52 -5.11
C MET A 36 10.62 -3.49 -4.12
N GLY A 37 11.23 -4.64 -3.82
CA GLY A 37 10.72 -5.55 -2.78
C GLY A 37 11.01 -5.07 -1.35
N SER A 38 11.97 -4.16 -1.17
CA SER A 38 12.45 -3.71 0.16
C SER A 38 12.04 -2.27 0.52
N ILE A 39 10.98 -1.75 -0.11
CA ILE A 39 10.54 -0.37 0.16
C ILE A 39 10.07 -0.24 1.60
N TYR A 40 10.42 0.87 2.25
CA TYR A 40 9.98 1.14 3.62
C TYR A 40 8.48 1.45 3.64
N LEU A 41 7.72 0.58 4.31
CA LEU A 41 6.27 0.71 4.47
C LEU A 41 5.85 0.29 5.88
N ASP A 42 5.06 1.15 6.51
CA ASP A 42 4.40 0.87 7.78
C ASP A 42 2.89 0.77 7.59
N ILE A 43 2.30 -0.24 8.23
CA ILE A 43 0.85 -0.35 8.38
C ILE A 43 0.52 0.31 9.72
N LEU A 44 -0.21 1.43 9.69
CA LEU A 44 -0.54 2.20 10.89
C LEU A 44 -1.81 1.71 11.56
N SER A 45 -2.78 1.25 10.76
CA SER A 45 -4.08 0.81 11.25
C SER A 45 -4.73 -0.14 10.24
N VAL A 46 -5.38 -1.18 10.77
CA VAL A 46 -6.26 -2.08 10.02
C VAL A 46 -7.59 -2.14 10.77
N LYS A 47 -8.69 -1.79 10.08
CA LYS A 47 -10.04 -1.82 10.65
C LYS A 47 -10.98 -2.50 9.67
N GLY A 48 -11.16 -3.81 9.82
CA GLY A 48 -11.89 -4.64 8.87
C GLY A 48 -11.20 -4.62 7.51
N ARG A 49 -11.74 -3.84 6.58
CA ARG A 49 -11.21 -3.69 5.21
C ARG A 49 -10.44 -2.40 4.99
N ASP A 50 -10.50 -1.48 5.94
CA ASP A 50 -9.87 -0.17 5.78
C ASP A 50 -8.46 -0.23 6.37
N VAL A 51 -7.48 0.15 5.56
CA VAL A 51 -6.05 0.08 5.88
C VAL A 51 -5.42 1.43 5.66
N VAL A 52 -4.64 1.88 6.65
CA VAL A 52 -3.83 3.09 6.56
C VAL A 52 -2.37 2.70 6.53
N LEU A 53 -1.67 3.16 5.50
CA LEU A 53 -0.25 2.95 5.30
C LEU A 53 0.52 4.27 5.42
N ARG A 54 1.78 4.17 5.83
CA ARG A 54 2.76 5.24 5.73
C ARG A 54 3.92 4.77 4.87
N ALA A 55 4.30 5.62 3.90
CA ALA A 55 5.44 5.40 3.02
C ALA A 55 6.26 6.69 2.87
N ASN A 56 7.49 6.60 2.39
CA ASN A 56 8.25 7.78 1.98
C ASN A 56 7.63 8.42 0.73
N ALA A 57 7.83 9.72 0.53
CA ALA A 57 7.35 10.42 -0.65
C ALA A 57 7.89 9.85 -1.99
N SER A 58 9.14 9.37 -2.00
CA SER A 58 9.73 8.71 -3.17
C SER A 58 9.00 7.43 -3.55
N ASP A 59 8.45 6.76 -2.55
CA ASP A 59 8.01 5.37 -2.60
C ASP A 59 6.50 5.26 -2.80
N ALA A 60 5.76 6.28 -2.34
CA ALA A 60 4.32 6.35 -2.42
C ALA A 60 3.79 6.18 -3.86
N LYS A 61 4.49 6.75 -4.86
CA LYS A 61 4.10 6.59 -6.27
C LYS A 61 4.21 5.14 -6.75
N ALA A 62 5.28 4.44 -6.36
CA ALA A 62 5.48 3.04 -6.72
C ALA A 62 4.43 2.16 -6.04
N ILE A 63 4.13 2.39 -4.76
CA ILE A 63 3.08 1.66 -4.03
C ILE A 63 1.72 1.86 -4.71
N MET A 64 1.35 3.10 -5.00
CA MET A 64 0.09 3.43 -5.67
C MET A 64 -0.01 2.77 -7.05
N ALA A 65 1.07 2.82 -7.83
CA ALA A 65 1.14 2.19 -9.14
C ALA A 65 0.99 0.66 -9.03
N ALA A 66 1.76 0.00 -8.16
CA ALA A 66 1.71 -1.45 -7.97
C ALA A 66 0.33 -1.93 -7.54
N VAL A 67 -0.29 -1.26 -6.57
CA VAL A 67 -1.63 -1.61 -6.08
C VAL A 67 -2.70 -1.41 -7.16
N THR A 68 -2.50 -0.45 -8.07
CA THR A 68 -3.44 -0.20 -9.17
C THR A 68 -3.21 -1.16 -10.35
N SER A 69 -1.97 -1.56 -10.61
CA SER A 69 -1.59 -2.45 -11.71
C SER A 69 -1.67 -3.94 -11.37
N SER A 70 -1.72 -4.30 -10.08
CA SER A 70 -1.86 -5.68 -9.63
C SER A 70 -3.23 -6.23 -10.04
N ASN A 71 -3.28 -6.82 -11.24
CA ASN A 71 -4.39 -7.62 -11.76
C ASN A 71 -4.32 -9.09 -11.26
N THR A 72 -3.40 -9.42 -10.35
CA THR A 72 -3.18 -10.77 -9.84
C THR A 72 -4.24 -11.14 -8.81
N SER A 73 -5.40 -11.57 -9.31
CA SER A 73 -6.30 -12.61 -8.76
C SER A 73 -6.70 -12.57 -7.27
N SER A 74 -6.47 -11.47 -6.56
CA SER A 74 -7.06 -11.22 -5.25
C SER A 74 -7.72 -9.84 -5.34
N PRO A 75 -9.05 -9.73 -5.17
CA PRO A 75 -9.77 -8.46 -5.33
C PRO A 75 -9.42 -7.41 -4.25
N GLU A 76 -8.35 -7.65 -3.49
CA GLU A 76 -8.13 -7.20 -2.13
C GLU A 76 -7.57 -5.81 -1.97
N MET A 77 -7.43 -4.98 -3.01
CA MET A 77 -6.80 -3.67 -2.80
C MET A 77 -7.31 -2.61 -3.77
N ARG A 78 -8.30 -1.82 -3.33
CA ARG A 78 -8.76 -0.62 -4.04
C ARG A 78 -8.23 0.62 -3.32
N VAL A 79 -7.50 1.45 -4.04
CA VAL A 79 -6.95 2.69 -3.53
C VAL A 79 -8.04 3.76 -3.49
N SER A 80 -8.22 4.42 -2.35
CA SER A 80 -9.01 5.66 -2.26
C SER A 80 -8.09 6.76 -1.75
N TYR A 81 -7.73 7.69 -2.63
CA TYR A 81 -6.82 8.79 -2.28
C TYR A 81 -7.58 9.87 -1.51
N GLU A 82 -7.24 10.05 -0.22
CA GLU A 82 -7.66 11.23 0.54
C GLU A 82 -6.42 12.04 0.92
N ARG A 83 -6.27 13.22 0.32
CA ARG A 83 -5.21 14.17 0.64
C ARG A 83 -5.60 14.91 1.91
N SER A 84 -5.29 14.34 3.07
CA SER A 84 -5.41 15.09 4.32
C SER A 84 -4.21 16.03 4.46
N SER A 85 -4.38 17.26 3.99
CA SER A 85 -3.52 18.38 4.35
C SER A 85 -3.84 18.71 5.80
N VAL A 86 -3.06 18.20 6.74
CA VAL A 86 -3.16 18.63 8.13
C VAL A 86 -2.76 20.11 8.16
N ILE A 87 -3.74 20.95 8.44
CA ILE A 87 -3.65 22.41 8.61
C ILE A 87 -2.92 22.71 9.93
#